data_AF-A0A443L973-F1
#
_entry.id   AF-A0A443L973-F1
#
_cell.length_a   1.000
_cell.length_b   1.000
_cell.length_c   1.000
_cell.angle_alpha   90.00
_cell.angle_beta   90.00
_cell.angle_gamma   90.00
#
_symmetry.space_group_name_H-M   'P 1'
#
loop_
_entity.id
_entity.type
_entity.pdbx_description
1 polymer ?
#
loop_
_entity_poly.entity_id
_entity_poly.type
_entity_poly.pdbx_seq_one_letter_code
_entity_poly.pdbx_strand_id
1 'polypeptide(L)'
;MYERMTITMNDVAGALGVSEAGVRKWFNRMPMCSVTIRRVPHFRADEAIVRLRGARKRGCDSDEAFAILKIDAKRRNAEPSLPLGADCERRAAELRACLTELELSRYLAVRGALHAGLIGALWAEAFKADVGVLLDLALIHPSVMLYVFGGDHSELPQSADAWRHWGHAFAVPQLATLRHLQKAA
;
A
#
# COMPACT_ATOMS: atom_id res chain seq x y z
N MET A 1 1.59 -5.85 -16.65
CA MET A 1 1.10 -4.55 -16.14
C MET A 1 2.05 -4.16 -15.01
N TYR A 2 2.82 -3.08 -15.18
CA TYR A 2 3.91 -2.77 -14.26
C TYR A 2 3.37 -2.25 -12.94
N GLU A 3 3.59 -3.05 -11.91
CA GLU A 3 3.30 -2.80 -10.50
C GLU A 3 4.06 -1.51 -10.09
N ARG A 4 3.36 -0.39 -9.84
CA ARG A 4 3.98 0.95 -9.85
C ARG A 4 4.93 1.17 -8.67
N MET A 5 6.15 1.62 -8.97
CA MET A 5 7.20 1.96 -8.01
C MET A 5 7.60 3.41 -8.24
N THR A 6 7.41 4.26 -7.25
CA THR A 6 7.46 5.73 -7.38
C THR A 6 8.50 6.38 -6.46
N ILE A 7 9.01 5.61 -5.49
CA ILE A 7 9.90 6.08 -4.43
C ILE A 7 11.34 5.70 -4.77
N THR A 8 12.27 6.65 -4.69
CA THR A 8 13.70 6.44 -4.83
C THR A 8 14.43 6.61 -3.49
N MET A 9 15.70 6.22 -3.40
CA MET A 9 16.51 6.47 -2.19
C MET A 9 16.62 7.97 -1.85
N ASN A 10 16.64 8.84 -2.87
CA ASN A 10 16.71 10.29 -2.69
C ASN A 10 15.42 10.84 -2.08
N ASP A 11 14.27 10.28 -2.44
CA ASP A 11 12.99 10.67 -1.85
C ASP A 11 12.94 10.30 -0.39
N VAL A 12 13.39 9.09 -0.06
CA VAL A 12 13.49 8.61 1.32
C VAL A 12 14.44 9.50 2.12
N ALA A 13 15.62 9.81 1.57
CA ALA A 13 16.59 10.70 2.19
C ALA A 13 16.02 12.10 2.45
N GLY A 14 15.33 12.68 1.47
CA GLY A 14 14.68 13.98 1.57
C GLY A 14 13.53 13.99 2.59
N ALA A 15 12.69 12.96 2.60
CA ALA A 15 11.59 12.82 3.56
C ALA A 15 12.08 12.70 5.00
N LEU A 16 13.22 12.03 5.21
CA LEU A 16 13.81 11.76 6.53
C LEU A 16 14.82 12.83 6.99
N GLY A 17 15.20 13.77 6.12
CA GLY A 17 16.25 14.75 6.42
C GLY A 17 17.63 14.11 6.66
N VAL A 18 17.94 13.01 5.97
CA VAL A 18 19.22 12.28 6.12
C VAL A 18 19.98 12.20 4.78
N SER A 19 21.24 11.76 4.83
CA SER A 19 22.00 11.50 3.60
C SER A 19 21.56 10.22 2.90
N GLU A 20 21.67 10.19 1.57
CA GLU A 20 21.41 8.99 0.76
C GLU A 20 22.30 7.81 1.19
N ALA A 21 23.55 8.08 1.60
CA ALA A 21 24.46 7.06 2.12
C ALA A 21 23.92 6.37 3.39
N GLY A 22 23.20 7.12 4.24
CA GLY A 22 22.49 6.57 5.40
C GLY A 22 21.35 5.64 4.98
N VAL A 23 20.53 6.10 4.03
CA VAL A 23 19.42 5.31 3.46
C VAL A 23 19.92 4.01 2.83
N ARG A 24 21.01 4.08 2.06
CA ARG A 24 21.60 2.91 1.39
C ARG A 24 21.93 1.78 2.36
N LYS A 25 22.40 2.10 3.58
CA LYS A 25 22.66 1.08 4.62
C LYS A 25 21.39 0.34 5.05
N TRP A 26 20.25 1.02 5.09
CA TRP A 26 18.96 0.41 5.44
C TRP A 26 18.40 -0.42 4.27
N PHE A 27 18.62 0.00 3.02
CA PHE A 27 18.05 -0.65 1.84
C PHE A 27 18.99 -1.65 1.13
N ASN A 28 20.23 -1.83 1.58
CA ASN A 28 21.29 -2.62 0.93
C ASN A 28 20.98 -4.11 0.64
N ARG A 29 19.83 -4.63 1.11
CA ARG A 29 19.38 -6.02 0.90
C ARG A 29 17.96 -6.14 0.35
N MET A 30 17.32 -5.02 -0.02
CA MET A 30 16.02 -5.10 -0.69
C MET A 30 16.22 -5.58 -2.13
N PRO A 31 15.43 -6.55 -2.63
CA PRO A 31 15.38 -6.80 -4.05
C PRO A 31 15.04 -5.48 -4.74
N MET A 32 15.90 -5.04 -5.67
CA MET A 32 15.63 -3.85 -6.46
C MET A 32 14.53 -4.20 -7.44
N CYS A 33 13.31 -3.70 -7.21
CA CYS A 33 12.16 -4.15 -7.98
C CYS A 33 12.09 -3.53 -9.39
N SER A 34 12.87 -2.48 -9.68
CA SER A 34 13.12 -2.04 -11.06
C SER A 34 14.35 -1.13 -11.18
N VAL A 35 15.10 -1.33 -12.25
CA VAL A 35 16.18 -0.45 -12.72
C VAL A 35 15.64 0.22 -13.97
N THR A 36 15.19 1.47 -13.86
CA THR A 36 14.76 2.25 -15.04
C THR A 36 15.94 2.49 -15.98
N ILE A 37 15.69 3.06 -17.17
CA ILE A 37 16.71 3.45 -18.17
C ILE A 37 17.87 4.26 -17.54
N ARG A 38 17.62 4.98 -16.43
CA ARG A 38 18.60 5.79 -15.70
C ARG A 38 19.33 5.06 -14.56
N ARG A 39 19.15 3.75 -14.42
CA ARG A 39 19.72 2.91 -13.35
C ARG A 39 19.39 3.33 -11.91
N VAL A 40 18.35 4.15 -11.71
CA VAL A 40 17.90 4.54 -10.36
C VAL A 40 16.94 3.47 -9.82
N PRO A 41 17.24 2.84 -8.68
CA PRO A 41 16.34 1.89 -8.04
C PRO A 41 15.06 2.59 -7.58
N HIS A 42 13.92 2.01 -7.93
CA HIS A 42 12.61 2.45 -7.44
C HIS A 42 12.02 1.39 -6.52
N PHE A 43 11.29 1.85 -5.51
CA PHE A 43 10.65 1.04 -4.47
C PHE A 43 9.15 1.35 -4.42
N ARG A 44 8.40 0.40 -3.85
CA ARG A 44 7.04 0.67 -3.39
C ARG A 44 7.07 1.42 -2.06
N ALA A 45 6.08 2.26 -1.83
CA ALA A 45 5.99 3.02 -0.59
C ALA A 45 5.80 2.11 0.63
N ASP A 46 4.95 1.09 0.53
CA ASP A 46 4.69 0.11 1.58
C ASP A 46 5.95 -0.66 1.99
N GLU A 47 6.69 -1.20 1.02
CA GLU A 47 7.94 -1.91 1.30
C GLU A 47 9.01 -0.99 1.89
N ALA A 48 9.11 0.26 1.41
CA ALA A 48 10.03 1.23 1.96
C ALA A 48 9.73 1.53 3.44
N ILE A 49 8.46 1.70 3.79
CA ILE A 49 8.02 1.95 5.17
C ILE A 49 8.32 0.74 6.06
N VAL A 50 7.90 -0.47 5.64
CA VAL A 50 8.18 -1.72 6.38
C VAL A 50 9.67 -1.87 6.62
N ARG A 51 10.48 -1.62 5.58
CA ARG A 51 11.94 -1.75 5.68
C ARG A 51 12.54 -0.76 6.66
N LEU A 52 12.11 0.50 6.62
CA LEU A 52 12.60 1.52 7.55
C LEU A 52 12.21 1.19 9.00
N ARG A 53 11.00 0.65 9.24
CA ARG A 53 10.56 0.21 10.57
C ARG A 53 11.41 -0.93 11.11
N GLY A 54 11.79 -1.90 10.28
CA GLY A 54 12.63 -3.02 10.70
C GLY A 54 14.13 -2.70 10.80
N ALA A 55 14.64 -1.76 10.00
CA ALA A 55 16.09 -1.53 9.87
C ALA A 55 16.64 -0.42 10.79
N ARG A 56 15.81 0.52 11.24
CA ARG A 56 16.25 1.66 12.07
C ARG A 56 16.05 1.37 13.55
N LYS A 57 17.02 1.76 14.38
CA LYS A 57 16.92 1.64 15.85
C LYS A 57 15.71 2.39 16.44
N ARG A 58 15.34 3.52 15.85
CA ARG A 58 14.15 4.30 16.22
C ARG A 58 12.91 3.99 15.36
N GLY A 59 13.01 3.04 14.42
CA GLY A 59 11.96 2.73 13.46
C GLY A 59 11.76 3.83 12.40
N CYS A 60 10.56 3.83 11.81
CA CYS A 60 10.03 4.86 10.92
C CYS A 60 8.71 5.33 11.55
N ASP A 61 8.67 6.54 12.07
CA ASP A 61 7.44 7.05 12.68
C ASP A 61 6.38 7.38 11.62
N SER A 62 5.17 7.73 12.08
CA SER A 62 4.04 8.01 11.18
C SER A 62 4.27 9.26 10.32
N ASP A 63 4.98 10.27 10.83
CA ASP A 63 5.25 11.52 10.11
C ASP A 63 6.27 11.30 8.99
N GLU A 64 7.34 10.54 9.27
CA GLU A 64 8.32 10.11 8.27
C GLU A 64 7.66 9.23 7.18
N ALA A 65 6.83 8.27 7.58
CA ALA A 65 6.07 7.44 6.64
C ALA A 65 5.12 8.29 5.79
N PHE A 66 4.43 9.25 6.39
CA PHE A 66 3.54 10.16 5.69
C PHE A 66 4.28 11.08 4.72
N ALA A 67 5.46 11.57 5.07
CA ALA A 67 6.30 12.36 4.17
C ALA A 67 6.68 11.59 2.91
N ILE A 68 7.04 10.30 3.04
CA ILE A 68 7.28 9.40 1.90
C ILE A 68 6.01 9.26 1.05
N LEU A 69 4.87 9.04 1.69
CA LEU A 69 3.59 8.87 0.99
C LEU A 69 3.13 10.13 0.25
N LYS A 70 3.44 11.33 0.75
CA LYS A 70 3.19 12.59 0.00
C LYS A 70 4.01 12.68 -1.29
N ILE A 71 5.21 12.10 -1.32
CA ILE A 71 6.03 12.05 -2.53
C ILE A 71 5.42 11.05 -3.51
N ASP A 72 5.03 9.86 -3.04
CA ASP A 72 4.30 8.88 -3.83
C ASP A 72 3.03 9.50 -4.45
N ALA A 73 2.24 10.19 -3.64
CA ALA A 73 0.99 10.82 -4.05
C ALA A 73 1.13 11.79 -5.23
N LYS A 74 2.24 12.54 -5.28
CA LYS A 74 2.53 13.48 -6.37
C LYS A 74 2.90 12.80 -7.69
N ARG A 75 3.26 11.52 -7.67
CA ARG A 75 3.85 10.81 -8.82
C ARG A 75 3.00 9.65 -9.33
N ARG A 76 2.13 9.08 -8.49
CA ARG A 76 1.26 7.96 -8.86
C ARG A 76 -0.05 8.42 -9.50
N ASN A 77 -0.76 7.47 -10.11
CA ASN A 77 -2.21 7.56 -10.25
C ASN A 77 -2.82 6.82 -9.05
N ALA A 78 -3.78 7.42 -8.37
CA ALA A 78 -4.49 6.83 -7.22
C ALA A 78 -5.64 5.87 -7.65
N GLU A 79 -5.53 5.24 -8.81
CA GLU A 79 -6.62 4.44 -9.38
C GLU A 79 -6.81 3.13 -8.58
N PRO A 80 -7.98 2.90 -7.94
CA PRO A 80 -8.23 1.69 -7.15
C PRO A 80 -8.25 0.42 -8.00
N SER A 81 -8.48 0.57 -9.31
CA SER A 81 -8.55 -0.53 -10.27
C SER A 81 -7.19 -1.12 -10.67
N LEU A 82 -6.08 -0.61 -10.13
CA LEU A 82 -4.75 -1.12 -10.46
C LEU A 82 -4.47 -2.42 -9.68
N PRO A 83 -4.00 -3.50 -10.35
CA PRO A 83 -3.64 -4.74 -9.66
C PRO A 83 -2.44 -4.49 -8.76
N LEU A 84 -2.49 -5.03 -7.55
CA LEU A 84 -1.46 -4.82 -6.54
C LEU A 84 -0.22 -5.65 -6.77
N GLY A 85 -0.27 -6.72 -7.58
CA GLY A 85 0.88 -7.59 -7.88
C GLY A 85 0.80 -8.95 -7.18
N ALA A 86 1.71 -9.85 -7.57
CA ALA A 86 1.67 -11.26 -7.13
C ALA A 86 2.04 -11.46 -5.65
N ASP A 87 2.80 -10.55 -5.06
CA ASP A 87 3.26 -10.63 -3.67
C ASP A 87 2.45 -9.76 -2.70
N CYS A 88 1.28 -9.27 -3.15
CA CYS A 88 0.46 -8.31 -2.42
C CYS A 88 0.02 -8.82 -1.03
N GLU A 89 -0.29 -10.12 -0.88
CA GLU A 89 -0.67 -10.71 0.41
C GLU A 89 0.47 -10.65 1.44
N ARG A 90 1.69 -11.00 1.01
CA ARG A 90 2.91 -10.90 1.85
C ARG A 90 3.12 -9.46 2.30
N ARG A 91 3.09 -8.51 1.36
CA ARG A 91 3.32 -7.08 1.65
C ARG A 91 2.27 -6.50 2.59
N ALA A 92 1.00 -6.84 2.38
CA ALA A 92 -0.08 -6.42 3.27
C ALA A 92 0.12 -6.97 4.70
N ALA A 93 0.50 -8.24 4.84
CA ALA A 93 0.78 -8.85 6.14
C ALA A 93 1.98 -8.18 6.86
N GLU A 94 3.08 -7.95 6.14
CA GLU A 94 4.27 -7.27 6.68
C GLU A 94 3.97 -5.84 7.12
N LEU A 95 3.22 -5.08 6.31
CA LEU A 95 2.80 -3.72 6.66
C LEU A 95 1.88 -3.71 7.87
N ARG A 96 0.89 -4.61 7.91
CA ARG A 96 -0.04 -4.75 9.04
C ARG A 96 0.68 -5.07 10.34
N ALA A 97 1.67 -5.97 10.31
CA ALA A 97 2.43 -6.38 11.49
C ALA A 97 3.27 -5.25 12.12
N CYS A 98 3.56 -4.18 11.36
CA CYS A 98 4.37 -3.08 11.85
C CYS A 98 3.56 -1.82 12.18
N LEU A 99 2.22 -1.83 12.09
CA LEU A 99 1.38 -0.69 12.47
C LEU A 99 1.45 -0.41 13.98
N THR A 100 1.46 0.87 14.34
CA THR A 100 1.18 1.33 15.71
C THR A 100 -0.30 1.17 16.05
N GLU A 101 -0.67 1.29 17.32
CA GLU A 101 -2.07 1.23 17.75
C GLU A 101 -2.93 2.31 17.07
N LEU A 102 -2.41 3.53 16.93
CA LEU A 102 -3.11 4.62 16.25
C LEU A 102 -3.33 4.31 14.76
N GLU A 103 -2.29 3.86 14.07
CA GLU A 103 -2.41 3.49 12.65
C GLU A 103 -3.35 2.30 12.45
N LEU A 104 -3.30 1.31 13.35
CA LEU A 104 -4.22 0.18 13.35
C LEU A 104 -5.66 0.65 13.54
N SER A 105 -5.92 1.58 14.46
CA SER A 105 -7.27 2.15 14.66
C SER A 105 -7.81 2.84 13.40
N ARG A 106 -6.97 3.61 12.71
CA ARG A 106 -7.32 4.26 11.43
C ARG A 106 -7.56 3.23 10.34
N TYR A 107 -6.71 2.21 10.25
CA TYR A 107 -6.88 1.12 9.30
C TYR A 107 -8.19 0.36 9.55
N LEU A 108 -8.55 0.07 10.79
CA LEU A 108 -9.81 -0.58 11.14
C LEU A 108 -11.03 0.27 10.75
N ALA A 109 -10.95 1.60 10.82
CA ALA A 109 -12.00 2.49 10.34
C ALA A 109 -12.21 2.36 8.82
N VAL A 110 -11.13 2.36 8.03
CA VAL A 110 -11.18 2.10 6.58
C VAL A 110 -11.73 0.71 6.29
N ARG A 111 -11.23 -0.30 7.01
CA ARG A 111 -11.65 -1.70 6.86
C ARG A 111 -13.17 -1.84 7.07
N GLY A 112 -13.72 -1.17 8.08
CA GLY A 112 -15.16 -1.15 8.35
C GLY A 112 -15.97 -0.51 7.23
N ALA A 113 -15.54 0.66 6.74
CA ALA A 113 -16.21 1.35 5.63
C ALA A 113 -16.15 0.53 4.32
N LEU A 114 -14.99 -0.05 4.02
CA LEU A 114 -14.78 -0.87 2.84
C LEU A 114 -15.56 -2.18 2.89
N HIS A 115 -15.67 -2.82 4.06
CA HIS A 115 -16.42 -4.08 4.23
C HIS A 115 -17.88 -3.92 3.77
N ALA A 116 -18.53 -2.82 4.16
CA ALA A 116 -19.89 -2.51 3.71
C ALA A 116 -19.96 -2.31 2.17
N GLY A 117 -18.91 -1.76 1.56
CA GLY A 117 -18.80 -1.62 0.11
C GLY A 117 -18.56 -2.95 -0.62
N LEU A 118 -17.73 -3.83 -0.07
CA LEU A 118 -17.35 -5.11 -0.67
C LEU A 118 -18.47 -6.15 -0.65
N ILE A 119 -19.29 -6.20 0.40
CA ILE A 119 -20.43 -7.14 0.46
C ILE A 119 -21.35 -6.95 -0.74
N GLY A 120 -21.64 -5.69 -1.13
CA GLY A 120 -22.49 -5.40 -2.29
C GLY A 120 -21.85 -5.82 -3.61
N ALA A 121 -20.54 -5.64 -3.75
CA ALA A 121 -19.80 -5.99 -4.96
C ALA A 121 -19.61 -7.51 -5.16
N LEU A 122 -19.26 -8.23 -4.08
CA LEU A 122 -18.90 -9.65 -4.14
C LEU A 122 -20.12 -10.57 -4.30
N TRP A 123 -21.30 -10.14 -3.84
CA TRP A 123 -22.55 -10.86 -4.09
C TRP A 123 -22.86 -10.99 -5.58
N ALA A 124 -22.49 -10.00 -6.40
CA ALA A 124 -22.74 -10.00 -7.84
C ALA A 124 -21.78 -10.92 -8.62
N GLU A 125 -20.58 -11.16 -8.10
CA GLU A 125 -19.47 -11.84 -8.80
C GLU A 125 -19.35 -13.35 -8.46
N ALA A 126 -20.28 -13.89 -7.65
CA ALA A 126 -20.35 -15.30 -7.25
C ALA A 126 -19.01 -15.90 -6.72
N PHE A 127 -18.13 -15.05 -6.19
CA PHE A 127 -16.77 -15.44 -5.86
C PHE A 127 -16.60 -15.70 -4.36
N LYS A 128 -16.15 -16.90 -4.01
CA LYS A 128 -15.79 -17.31 -2.63
C LYS A 128 -14.39 -16.79 -2.23
N ALA A 129 -14.04 -15.54 -2.56
CA ALA A 129 -12.89 -14.92 -1.94
C ALA A 129 -13.14 -14.80 -0.44
N ASP A 130 -12.10 -15.01 0.35
CA ASP A 130 -12.11 -14.51 1.71
C ASP A 130 -12.12 -12.97 1.65
N VAL A 131 -13.28 -12.39 1.99
CA VAL A 131 -13.47 -10.93 2.11
C VAL A 131 -12.39 -10.33 3.01
N GLY A 132 -11.95 -11.08 4.03
CA GLY A 132 -10.87 -10.71 4.92
C GLY A 132 -9.55 -10.45 4.20
N VAL A 133 -9.19 -11.26 3.20
CA VAL A 133 -7.97 -11.06 2.40
C VAL A 133 -8.07 -9.77 1.61
N LEU A 134 -9.18 -9.52 0.90
CA LEU A 134 -9.37 -8.27 0.14
C LEU A 134 -9.32 -7.04 1.04
N LEU A 135 -9.92 -7.12 2.22
CA LEU A 135 -9.85 -6.05 3.22
C LEU A 135 -8.41 -5.78 3.66
N ASP A 136 -7.62 -6.81 3.90
CA ASP A 136 -6.22 -6.68 4.27
C ASP A 136 -5.35 -6.14 3.13
N LEU A 137 -5.64 -6.50 1.88
CA LEU A 137 -4.97 -5.92 0.72
C LEU A 137 -5.23 -4.42 0.57
N ALA A 138 -6.35 -3.89 1.07
CA ALA A 138 -6.62 -2.46 0.99
C ALA A 138 -5.60 -1.63 1.78
N LEU A 139 -4.93 -2.20 2.79
CA LEU A 139 -3.92 -1.50 3.58
C LEU A 139 -2.73 -1.01 2.74
N ILE A 140 -2.34 -1.76 1.70
CA ILE A 140 -1.25 -1.38 0.80
C ILE A 140 -1.72 -0.50 -0.38
N HIS A 141 -2.99 -0.10 -0.40
CA HIS A 141 -3.47 0.87 -1.36
C HIS A 141 -2.95 2.27 -0.97
N PRO A 142 -2.32 3.04 -1.89
CA PRO A 142 -1.66 4.29 -1.54
C PRO A 142 -2.56 5.34 -0.85
N SER A 143 -3.82 5.46 -1.29
CA SER A 143 -4.80 6.38 -0.66
C SER A 143 -5.16 5.96 0.77
N VAL A 144 -5.21 4.64 1.03
CA VAL A 144 -5.45 4.11 2.38
C VAL A 144 -4.23 4.37 3.26
N MET A 145 -3.03 4.16 2.73
CA MET A 145 -1.78 4.45 3.44
C MET A 145 -1.68 5.94 3.84
N LEU A 146 -1.99 6.87 2.94
CA LEU A 146 -1.99 8.31 3.26
C LEU A 146 -2.86 8.62 4.48
N TYR A 147 -4.05 8.03 4.54
CA TYR A 147 -4.94 8.18 5.68
C TYR A 147 -4.39 7.49 6.93
N VAL A 148 -3.94 6.24 6.82
CA VAL A 148 -3.48 5.45 7.98
C VAL A 148 -2.29 6.13 8.66
N PHE A 149 -1.29 6.54 7.89
CA PHE A 149 -0.07 7.15 8.43
C PHE A 149 -0.25 8.64 8.75
N GLY A 150 -0.96 9.41 7.92
CA GLY A 150 -1.05 10.88 8.05
C GLY A 150 -2.39 11.44 8.49
N GLY A 151 -3.46 10.63 8.56
CA GLY A 151 -4.82 11.12 8.75
C GLY A 151 -5.40 11.86 7.55
N ASP A 152 -4.78 11.75 6.37
CA ASP A 152 -5.22 12.44 5.16
C ASP A 152 -6.40 11.73 4.49
N HIS A 153 -7.57 12.35 4.57
CA HIS A 153 -8.82 11.83 3.99
C HIS A 153 -9.05 12.24 2.53
N SER A 154 -8.18 13.08 1.95
CA SER A 154 -8.46 13.77 0.67
C SER A 154 -8.71 12.82 -0.50
N GLU A 155 -8.14 11.62 -0.45
CA GLU A 155 -8.30 10.60 -1.50
C GLU A 155 -9.28 9.48 -1.13
N LEU A 156 -9.83 9.48 0.09
CA LEU A 156 -10.77 8.45 0.52
C LEU A 156 -12.21 8.80 0.08
N PRO A 157 -13.04 7.78 -0.21
CA PRO A 157 -14.46 8.00 -0.43
C PRO A 157 -15.15 8.68 0.77
N GLN A 158 -16.02 9.65 0.49
CA GLN A 158 -16.66 10.47 1.52
C GLN A 158 -18.11 10.05 1.83
N SER A 159 -18.68 9.10 1.07
CA SER A 159 -20.04 8.62 1.24
C SER A 159 -20.11 7.09 1.13
N ALA A 160 -21.18 6.49 1.67
CA ALA A 160 -21.40 5.05 1.60
C ALA A 160 -21.46 4.54 0.15
N ASP A 161 -22.10 5.29 -0.75
CA ASP A 161 -22.15 4.92 -2.16
C ASP A 161 -20.79 5.04 -2.84
N ALA A 162 -20.00 6.07 -2.50
CA ALA A 162 -18.64 6.18 -3.01
C ALA A 162 -17.76 5.01 -2.53
N TRP A 163 -17.92 4.56 -1.28
CA TRP A 163 -17.24 3.37 -0.76
C TRP A 163 -17.64 2.08 -1.48
N ARG A 164 -18.91 1.93 -1.88
CA ARG A 164 -19.36 0.79 -2.71
C ARG A 164 -18.68 0.79 -4.07
N HIS A 165 -18.68 1.91 -4.77
CA HIS A 165 -18.04 2.03 -6.09
C HIS A 165 -16.53 1.80 -6.00
N TRP A 166 -15.87 2.40 -5.01
CA TRP A 166 -14.45 2.23 -4.76
C TRP A 166 -14.12 0.77 -4.44
N GLY A 167 -14.88 0.14 -3.54
CA GLY A 167 -14.69 -1.26 -3.16
C GLY A 167 -14.87 -2.23 -4.32
N HIS A 168 -15.85 -2.01 -5.18
CA HIS A 168 -16.02 -2.77 -6.41
C HIS A 168 -14.81 -2.60 -7.36
N ALA A 169 -14.43 -1.35 -7.65
CA ALA A 169 -13.29 -1.06 -8.52
C ALA A 169 -11.97 -1.63 -7.98
N PHE A 170 -11.79 -1.63 -6.65
CA PHE A 170 -10.67 -2.23 -5.97
C PHE A 170 -10.68 -3.77 -6.07
N ALA A 171 -11.81 -4.42 -5.79
CA ALA A 171 -11.89 -5.87 -5.69
C ALA A 171 -11.65 -6.58 -7.03
N VAL A 172 -12.32 -6.14 -8.10
CA VAL A 172 -12.29 -6.81 -9.43
C VAL A 172 -10.87 -7.16 -9.91
N PRO A 173 -9.90 -6.24 -9.98
CA PRO A 173 -8.53 -6.55 -10.42
C PRO A 173 -7.74 -7.40 -9.43
N GLN A 174 -7.97 -7.26 -8.12
CA GLN A 174 -7.28 -8.10 -7.13
C GLN A 174 -7.77 -9.54 -7.20
N LEU A 175 -9.08 -9.73 -7.38
CA LEU A 175 -9.66 -11.05 -7.61
C LEU A 175 -9.07 -11.75 -8.84
N ALA A 176 -8.86 -11.01 -9.94
CA ALA A 176 -8.19 -11.56 -11.12
C ALA A 176 -6.75 -12.00 -10.82
N THR A 177 -6.03 -11.23 -10.01
CA THR A 177 -4.66 -11.54 -9.56
C THR A 177 -4.64 -12.80 -8.68
N LEU A 178 -5.51 -12.87 -7.67
CA LEU A 178 -5.64 -14.01 -6.77
C LEU A 178 -6.04 -15.30 -7.51
N ARG A 179 -6.94 -15.20 -8.50
CA ARG A 179 -7.33 -16.33 -9.38
C ARG A 179 -6.13 -16.89 -10.15
N HIS A 180 -5.23 -16.03 -10.62
CA HIS A 180 -4.04 -16.47 -11.34
C HIS A 180 -3.08 -17.21 -10.42
N LEU A 181 -2.89 -16.73 -9.18
CA LEU A 181 -2.02 -17.37 -8.19
C LEU A 181 -2.53 -18.75 -7.77
N GLN A 182 -3.83 -18.88 -7.52
CA GLN A 182 -4.45 -20.17 -7.15
C GLN A 182 -4.34 -21.25 -8.22
N LYS A 183 -4.30 -20.87 -9.51
CA LYS A 183 -4.12 -21.81 -10.62
C LYS A 183 -2.67 -22.26 -10.82
N ALA A 184 -1.71 -21.51 -10.27
CA ALA A 184 -0.28 -21.75 -10.44
C ALA A 184 0.35 -22.54 -9.27
N ALA A 185 -0.40 -22.73 -8.17
CA ALA A 185 -0.04 -23.54 -7.01
C ALA A 185 -0.54 -24.98 -7.16
#